data_AF-A0A850QU16-F1
#
_entry.id   AF-A0A850QU16-F1
#
_cell.length_a   1.000
_cell.length_b   1.000
_cell.length_c   1.000
_cell.angle_alpha   90.00
_cell.angle_beta   90.00
_cell.angle_gamma   90.00
#
_symmetry.space_group_name_H-M   'P 1'
#
loop_
_entity.id
_entity.type
_entity.pdbx_description
1 polymer ?
#
loop_
_entity_poly.entity_id
_entity_poly.type
_entity_poly.pdbx_seq_one_letter_code
_entity_poly.pdbx_strand_id
1 'polypeptide(L)' 'MNGRVGYVIQCLESFNFLYMDEDGAVNYTPFLKLAGTTPTYESAFELAADFLHDSFAICTVWVPEKK' A
#
# COMPACT_ATOMS: atom_id res chain seq x y z
N MET A 1 15.97 -14.24 -9.27
CA MET A 1 15.45 -13.56 -8.06
C MET A 1 13.95 -13.76 -8.08
N ASN A 2 13.38 -14.45 -7.10
CA ASN A 2 11.93 -14.65 -7.06
C ASN A 2 11.28 -13.44 -6.37
N GLY A 3 10.12 -13.04 -6.85
CA GLY A 3 9.41 -11.85 -6.41
C GLY A 3 8.21 -11.58 -7.30
N ARG A 4 7.38 -10.61 -6.88
CA ARG A 4 6.22 -10.17 -7.63
C ARG A 4 6.17 -8.66 -7.73
N VAL A 5 5.46 -8.16 -8.73
CA VAL A 5 5.01 -6.77 -8.72
C VAL A 5 3.92 -6.62 -7.64
N GLY A 6 3.95 -5.51 -6.92
CA GLY A 6 2.90 -5.11 -6.00
C GLY A 6 2.67 -3.61 -6.09
N TYR A 7 1.61 -3.17 -5.41
CA TYR A 7 1.23 -1.77 -5.39
C TYR A 7 1.10 -1.31 -3.95
N VAL A 8 1.64 -0.14 -3.65
CA VAL A 8 1.48 0.53 -2.34
C VAL A 8 0.69 1.82 -2.55
N ILE A 9 -0.03 2.23 -1.52
CA ILE A 9 -0.85 3.44 -1.55
C ILE A 9 -0.21 4.46 -0.62
N GLN A 10 0.01 5.68 -1.12
CA GLN A 10 0.52 6.81 -0.35
C GLN A 10 -0.57 7.88 -0.24
N CYS A 11 -0.90 8.28 0.98
CA CYS A 11 -1.67 9.47 1.28
C CYS A 11 -0.82 10.71 0.96
N LEU A 12 -1.30 11.60 0.09
CA LEU A 12 -0.52 12.78 -0.31
C LEU A 12 -0.60 13.94 0.69
N GLU A 13 -1.62 13.97 1.55
CA GLU A 13 -1.71 14.95 2.64
C GLU A 13 -0.66 14.69 3.73
N SER A 14 -0.58 13.44 4.20
CA SER A 14 0.31 13.05 5.31
C SER A 14 1.65 12.48 4.85
N PHE A 15 1.82 12.23 3.54
CA PHE A 15 2.96 11.52 2.95
C PHE A 15 3.20 10.09 3.51
N ASN A 16 2.24 9.54 4.26
CA ASN A 16 2.30 8.19 4.80
C ASN A 16 1.76 7.14 3.82
N PHE A 17 2.23 5.91 3.98
CA PHE A 17 1.75 4.73 3.26
C PHE A 17 0.68 3.99 4.06
N LEU A 18 -0.28 3.41 3.36
CA LEU A 18 -1.28 2.55 3.97
C LEU A 18 -0.70 1.16 4.23
N TYR A 19 -1.13 0.53 5.31
CA TYR A 19 -0.92 -0.88 5.57
C TYR A 19 -2.09 -1.45 6.39
N MET A 20 -2.25 -2.76 6.36
CA MET A 20 -3.18 -3.49 7.23
C MET A 20 -2.41 -3.99 8.44
N ASP A 21 -2.90 -3.72 9.65
CA ASP A 21 -2.35 -4.30 10.87
C ASP A 21 -2.82 -5.76 11.07
N GLU A 22 -2.41 -6.36 12.19
CA GLU A 22 -2.73 -7.77 12.52
C GLU A 22 -4.22 -7.99 12.79
N ASP A 23 -4.95 -6.93 13.17
CA ASP A 23 -6.40 -6.96 13.43
C ASP A 23 -7.21 -6.69 12.15
N GLY A 24 -6.54 -6.42 11.03
CA GLY A 24 -7.17 -6.11 9.76
C GLY A 24 -7.68 -4.67 9.67
N ALA A 25 -7.19 -3.76 10.50
CA ALA A 25 -7.48 -2.34 10.39
C ALA A 25 -6.46 -1.63 9.48
N VAL A 26 -6.97 -0.69 8.67
CA VAL A 26 -6.12 0.18 7.83
C VAL A 26 -5.45 1.23 8.71
N ASN A 27 -4.13 1.30 8.63
CA ASN A 27 -3.29 2.24 9.35
C ASN A 27 -2.29 2.93 8.41
N TYR A 28 -1.60 3.94 8.95
CA TYR A 28 -0.62 4.76 8.24
C TYR A 28 0.79 4.56 8.77
N THR A 29 1.77 4.54 7.88
CA THR A 29 3.19 4.48 8.25
C THR A 29 4.04 5.38 7.35
N PRO A 30 5.01 6.14 7.88
CA PRO A 30 5.93 6.90 7.04
C PRO A 30 6.97 6.00 6.34
N PHE A 31 7.03 4.70 6.69
CA PHE A 31 8.08 3.80 6.23
C PHE A 31 7.60 2.87 5.13
N LEU A 32 8.14 3.04 3.91
CA LEU A 32 7.82 2.18 2.76
C LEU A 32 8.04 0.68 3.03
N LYS A 33 9.03 0.32 3.86
CA LYS A 33 9.31 -1.08 4.24
C LYS A 33 8.17 -1.76 5.04
N LEU A 34 7.29 -0.94 5.63
CA LEU A 34 6.12 -1.39 6.41
C LEU A 34 4.82 -1.16 5.63
N ALA A 35 4.87 -0.60 4.43
CA ALA A 35 3.69 -0.37 3.61
C ALA A 35 3.01 -1.70 3.26
N GLY A 36 1.68 -1.70 3.28
CA GLY A 36 0.89 -2.79 2.75
C GLY A 36 1.01 -2.82 1.23
N THR A 37 1.13 -4.03 0.68
CA THR A 37 1.18 -4.23 -0.77
C THR A 37 -0.07 -4.95 -1.24
N THR A 38 -0.73 -4.44 -2.26
CA THR A 38 -1.79 -5.17 -2.98
C THR A 38 -1.20 -5.87 -4.20
N PRO A 39 -1.85 -6.93 -4.73
CA PRO A 39 -1.36 -7.67 -5.88
C PRO A 39 -1.68 -6.99 -7.23
N THR A 40 -2.71 -6.15 -7.30
CA THR A 40 -3.16 -5.49 -8.53
C THR A 40 -3.36 -3.99 -8.33
N TYR A 41 -3.35 -3.24 -9.43
CA TYR A 41 -3.65 -1.82 -9.40
C TYR A 41 -5.09 -1.56 -8.97
N GLU A 42 -6.04 -2.36 -9.47
CA GLU A 42 -7.47 -2.23 -9.18
C GLU A 42 -7.74 -2.40 -7.68
N SER A 43 -7.14 -3.42 -7.05
CA SER A 43 -7.27 -3.62 -5.60
C SER A 43 -6.60 -2.51 -4.78
N ALA A 44 -5.51 -1.91 -5.28
CA ALA A 44 -4.93 -0.72 -4.65
C ALA A 44 -5.87 0.49 -4.76
N PHE A 45 -6.51 0.66 -5.91
CA PHE A 45 -7.43 1.77 -6.16
C PHE A 45 -8.71 1.65 -5.34
N GLU A 46 -9.31 0.46 -5.26
CA GLU A 46 -10.48 0.21 -4.40
C GLU A 46 -10.15 0.49 -2.92
N LEU A 47 -9.03 -0.04 -2.42
CA LEU A 47 -8.59 0.21 -1.04
C LEU A 47 -8.31 1.70 -0.80
N ALA A 48 -7.71 2.40 -1.77
CA ALA A 48 -7.49 3.83 -1.65
C ALA A 48 -8.82 4.59 -1.65
N ALA A 49 -9.75 4.30 -2.55
CA ALA A 49 -11.03 4.98 -2.64
C ALA A 49 -11.92 4.78 -1.40
N ASP A 50 -11.86 3.59 -0.79
CA ASP A 50 -12.65 3.26 0.40
C ASP A 50 -12.11 3.94 1.67
N PHE A 51 -10.80 4.10 1.80
CA PHE A 51 -10.16 4.55 3.04
C PHE A 51 -9.54 5.95 2.98
N LEU A 52 -9.11 6.39 1.80
CA LEU A 52 -8.63 7.73 1.54
C LEU A 52 -9.72 8.50 0.82
N HIS A 53 -10.54 9.23 1.57
CA HIS A 53 -11.47 10.22 1.01
C HIS A 53 -10.76 11.48 0.49
N ASP A 54 -9.47 11.39 0.16
CA ASP A 54 -8.59 12.50 -0.27
C ASP A 54 -7.57 12.00 -1.32
N SER A 55 -6.68 12.90 -1.75
CA SER A 55 -5.66 12.71 -2.77
C SER A 55 -4.65 11.62 -2.36
N PHE A 56 -4.43 10.67 -3.27
CA PHE A 56 -3.51 9.56 -3.06
C PHE A 56 -2.66 9.28 -4.31
N ALA A 57 -1.53 8.62 -4.10
CA ALA A 57 -0.73 8.03 -5.16
C ALA A 57 -0.69 6.51 -5.00
N ILE A 58 -0.78 5.80 -6.12
CA ILE A 58 -0.52 4.36 -6.18
C ILE A 58 0.85 4.19 -6.82
N CYS A 59 1.77 3.56 -6.09
CA CYS A 59 3.13 3.33 -6.56
C CYS A 59 3.36 1.84 -6.82
N THR A 60 3.84 1.52 -8.01
CA THR A 60 4.29 0.17 -8.35
C THR A 60 5.62 -0.12 -7.67
N VAL A 61 5.72 -1.27 -7.00
CA VAL A 61 6.93 -1.73 -6.31
C VAL A 61 7.26 -3.17 -6.67
N TRP A 62 8.53 -3.53 -6.58
CA TRP A 62 8.97 -4.92 -6.63
C TRP A 62 8.99 -5.50 -5.22
N VAL A 63 8.19 -6.55 -4.98
CA VAL A 63 8.09 -7.25 -3.70
C VAL A 63 8.90 -8.54 -3.77
N PRO A 64 10.00 -8.67 -3.01
CA PRO A 64 10.74 -9.92 -2.96
C PRO A 64 9.93 -11.00 -2.23
N GLU A 65 10.01 -12.26 -2.69
CA GLU A 65 9.51 -13.39 -1.90
C GLU A 65 10.36 -13.53 -0.63
N LYS A 66 9.72 -13.55 0.55
CA LYS A 66 10.44 -13.84 1.80
C LYS A 66 11.06 -15.24 1.69
N LYS A 67 12.37 -15.34 1.91
CA LYS A 67 13.08 -16.62 2.06
C LYS A 67 12.73 -17.28 3.37
#